data_AF-A0A1F7R0P3-F1
#
_entry.id   AF-A0A1F7R0P3-F1
#
_cell.length_a   1.000
_cell.length_b   1.000
_cell.length_c   1.000
_cell.angle_alpha   90.00
_cell.angle_beta   90.00
_cell.angle_gamma   90.00
#
_symmetry.space_group_name_H-M   'P 1'
#
loop_
_entity.id
_entity.type
_entity.pdbx_description
1 polymer ?
#
loop_
_entity_poly.entity_id
_entity_poly.type
_entity_poly.pdbx_seq_one_letter_code
_entity_poly.pdbx_strand_id
1 'polypeptide(L)' 'MTITKCDKCRKVIKDEPILAGISFWKKVELCQNCGKPVLGFLKANKLLGKELRQHEKTNQV' A
#
# COMPACT_ATOMS: atom_id res chain seq x y z
N MET A 1 -4.37 -18.81 -11.41
CA MET A 1 -3.82 -18.01 -10.30
C MET A 1 -3.00 -16.88 -10.90
N THR A 2 -3.40 -15.63 -10.68
CA THR A 2 -2.61 -14.47 -11.08
C THR A 2 -1.56 -14.26 -9.99
N ILE A 3 -0.29 -14.56 -10.29
CA ILE A 3 0.79 -14.36 -9.33
C ILE A 3 1.09 -12.86 -9.28
N THR A 4 0.73 -12.22 -8.16
CA THR A 4 1.01 -10.81 -7.92
C THR A 4 2.46 -10.61 -7.47
N LYS A 5 3.20 -9.71 -8.11
CA LYS A 5 4.60 -9.41 -7.79
C LYS A 5 4.75 -7.94 -7.45
N CYS A 6 5.64 -7.64 -6.51
CA CYS A 6 5.96 -6.25 -6.20
C CYS A 6 6.71 -5.59 -7.36
N ASP A 7 6.25 -4.43 -7.81
CA ASP A 7 6.87 -3.70 -8.93
C ASP A 7 8.30 -3.22 -8.61
N LYS A 8 8.58 -2.97 -7.32
CA LYS A 8 9.90 -2.47 -6.88
C LYS A 8 10.94 -3.57 -6.70
N CYS A 9 10.60 -4.65 -6.00
CA CYS A 9 11.57 -5.72 -5.66
C CYS A 9 11.33 -7.04 -6.38
N ARG A 10 10.28 -7.15 -7.21
CA ARG A 10 9.87 -8.33 -7.99
C ARG A 10 9.61 -9.60 -7.16
N LYS A 11 9.60 -9.49 -5.83
CA LYS A 11 9.19 -10.58 -4.94
C LYS A 11 7.70 -10.85 -5.11
N VAL A 12 7.35 -12.13 -5.06
CA VAL A 12 5.95 -12.56 -5.02
C VAL A 12 5.30 -12.00 -3.76
N ILE A 13 4.16 -11.34 -3.94
CA ILE A 13 3.35 -10.85 -2.83
C ILE A 13 2.50 -12.04 -2.37
N LYS A 14 2.77 -12.53 -1.16
CA LYS A 14 2.03 -13.64 -0.55
C LYS A 14 0.81 -13.17 0.26
N ASP A 15 0.85 -11.92 0.72
CA ASP A 15 -0.17 -11.29 1.57
C ASP A 15 -0.87 -10.14 0.82
N GLU A 16 -1.54 -9.22 1.53
CA GLU A 16 -2.15 -8.04 0.91
C GLU A 16 -1.11 -7.06 0.34
N PRO A 17 -1.21 -6.67 -0.95
CA PRO A 17 -0.34 -5.66 -1.54
C PRO A 17 -0.68 -4.25 -1.06
N ILE A 18 0.35 -3.42 -0.89
CA ILE A 18 0.18 -1.97 -0.72
C ILE A 18 -0.05 -1.37 -2.10
N LEU A 19 -1.25 -0.88 -2.36
CA LEU A 19 -1.62 -0.19 -3.59
C LEU A 19 -1.27 1.30 -3.48
N ALA A 20 -0.38 1.78 -4.34
CA ALA A 20 -0.02 3.20 -4.42
C ALA A 20 -0.41 3.76 -5.80
N GLY A 21 -1.20 4.84 -5.85
CA GLY A 21 -1.62 5.41 -7.13
C GLY A 21 -2.36 6.73 -6.98
N ILE A 22 -2.30 7.55 -8.03
CA ILE A 22 -2.97 8.87 -8.11
C ILE A 22 -4.30 8.81 -8.87
N SER A 23 -4.68 7.63 -9.38
CA SER A 23 -5.90 7.42 -10.17
C SER A 23 -6.25 5.93 -10.25
N PHE A 24 -7.50 5.64 -10.62
CA PHE A 24 -8.04 4.28 -10.76
C PHE A 24 -7.18 3.36 -11.65
N TRP A 25 -6.52 3.95 -12.66
CA TRP A 25 -5.76 3.24 -13.71
C TRP A 25 -4.25 3.18 -13.47
N LYS A 26 -3.70 4.02 -12.58
CA LYS A 26 -2.25 4.09 -12.33
C LYS A 26 -1.98 3.66 -10.89
N LYS A 27 -2.19 2.38 -10.63
CA LYS A 27 -1.89 1.72 -9.35
C LYS A 27 -0.60 0.93 -9.49
N VAL A 28 0.24 1.06 -8.49
CA VAL A 28 1.50 0.33 -8.32
C VAL A 28 1.32 -0.62 -7.16
N GLU A 29 1.75 -1.86 -7.31
CA GLU A 29 1.63 -2.89 -6.29
C GLU A 29 2.95 -3.08 -5.57
N LEU A 30 2.98 -2.73 -4.28
CA LEU A 30 4.16 -2.83 -3.44
C LEU A 30 3.98 -3.93 -2.40
N CYS A 31 5.01 -4.72 -2.15
CA CYS A 31 5.01 -5.60 -0.98
C CYS A 31 5.12 -4.76 0.30
N GLN A 32 4.73 -5.33 1.44
CA GLN A 32 4.83 -4.63 2.73
C GLN A 32 6.22 -4.05 3.02
N ASN A 33 7.29 -4.76 2.62
CA ASN A 33 8.65 -4.29 2.85
C ASN A 33 9.01 -3.06 2.02
N CYS A 34 8.56 -3.00 0.76
CA CYS A 34 8.83 -1.86 -0.12
C CYS A 34 7.89 -0.67 0.14
N GLY A 35 6.64 -0.94 0.53
CA GLY A 35 5.67 0.12 0.83
C GLY A 35 5.82 0.71 2.23
N LYS A 36 6.34 -0.04 3.23
CA LYS A 36 6.59 0.47 4.59
C LYS A 36 7.37 1.79 4.66
N PRO A 37 8.54 1.95 3.99
CA PRO A 37 9.28 3.21 4.06
C PRO A 37 8.49 4.38 3.45
N VAL A 38 7.72 4.13 2.38
CA VAL A 38 6.86 5.14 1.75
C VAL A 38 5.71 5.52 2.68
N LEU A 39 5.01 4.55 3.26
CA LEU A 39 3.96 4.79 4.25
C LEU A 39 4.49 5.53 5.49
N GLY A 40 5.68 5.16 5.97
CA GLY A 40 6.35 5.84 7.08
C GLY A 40 6.63 7.30 6.77
N PHE A 41 7.18 7.59 5.59
CA PHE A 41 7.39 8.96 5.11
C PHE A 41 6.09 9.75 5.02
N LEU A 42 5.05 9.17 4.40
CA LEU A 42 3.75 9.84 4.23
C LEU A 42 3.06 10.10 5.58
N LYS A 43 3.18 9.17 6.54
CA LYS A 43 2.65 9.32 7.90
C LYS A 43 3.39 10.40 8.68
N ALA A 44 4.73 10.40 8.61
CA ALA A 44 5.57 11.39 9.29
C ALA A 44 5.29 12.83 8.80
N ASN A 45 5.06 12.98 7.50
CA ASN A 45 4.75 14.28 6.90
C ASN A 45 3.26 14.66 6.94
N LYS A 46 2.40 13.87 7.61
CA LYS A 46 0.94 14.06 7.66
C LYS A 46 0.28 14.18 6.27
N LEU A 47 0.89 13.55 5.26
CA LEU A 47 0.45 13.54 3.86
C LEU A 47 -0.64 12.48 3.61
N LEU A 48 -0.81 11.56 4.55
CA LEU A 48 -1.93 10.63 4.54
C LEU A 48 -3.18 11.38 5.01
N GLY A 49 -3.97 11.87 4.05
CA GLY A 49 -5.23 12.58 4.28
C GLY A 49 -6.33 11.70 4.90
N LYS A 50 -7.56 12.24 4.99
CA LYS A 50 -8.73 11.65 5.65
C LYS A 50 -9.07 10.19 5.24
N GLU A 51 -8.57 9.69 4.10
CA GLU A 51 -8.83 8.32 3.62
C GLU A 51 -8.22 7.22 4.50
N LEU A 52 -7.13 7.46 5.24
CA LEU A 52 -6.63 6.48 6.21
C LEU A 52 -7.62 6.15 7.33
N ARG A 53 -8.51 7.10 7.68
CA ARG A 53 -9.48 6.91 8.77
C ARG A 53 -10.55 5.87 8.43
N GLN A 54 -10.72 5.52 7.16
CA GLN A 54 -11.64 4.47 6.74
C GLN A 54 -10.99 3.08 6.84
N HIS A 55 -9.69 2.93 6.60
CA HIS A 55 -8.99 1.65 6.75
C HIS A 55 -8.71 1.26 8.21
N GLU A 56 -8.51 2.22 9.12
CA GLU A 56 -8.31 1.91 10.56
C GLU A 56 -9.61 1.51 11.28
N LYS A 57 -10.80 1.84 10.73
CA LYS A 57 -12.09 1.49 11.34
C LYS A 57 -12.61 0.09 10.98
N THR A 58 -12.01 -0.59 10.00
CA THR A 58 -12.46 -1.93 9.58
C THR A 58 -11.81 -3.07 10.36
N ASN A 59 -10.80 -2.79 11.20
CA ASN A 59 -10.11 -3.78 12.03
C ASN A 59 -10.43 -3.68 13.54
N GLN A 60 -11.54 -3.05 13.92
CA GLN A 60 -12.15 -3.20 15.25
C GLN A 60 -13.46 -3.98 15.10
N VAL A 61 -13.33 -5.31 15.03
CA VAL A 61 -14.36 -6.26 15.49
C VAL A 61 -13.79 -6.93 16.72
#